data_AF-W0EWH4-F1
#
_entry.id   AF-W0EWH4-F1
#
_cell.length_a   1.000
_cell.length_b   1.000
_cell.length_c   1.000
_cell.angle_alpha   90.00
_cell.angle_beta   90.00
_cell.angle_gamma   90.00
#
_symmetry.space_group_name_H-M   'P 1'
#
loop_
_entity.id
_entity.type
_entity.pdbx_description
1 polymer ?
#
loop_
_entity_poly.entity_id
_entity_poly.type
_entity_poly.pdbx_seq_one_letter_code
_entity_poly.pdbx_strand_id
1 'polypeptide(L)' 'MAYITNQDKMMVAVLMDEQLMKYGGYTLSEIPENIYTAMDSDNYVINSVATIIHHYKEGATNKEIYNQINQYLQTKV' A
#
# COMPACT_ATOMS: atom_id res chain seq x y z
N MET A 1 3.63 11.23 -20.16
CA MET A 1 4.38 10.57 -19.07
C MET A 1 3.47 10.51 -17.87
N ALA A 2 3.24 9.32 -17.30
CA ALA A 2 2.59 9.23 -15.99
C ALA A 2 3.46 10.00 -14.99
N TYR A 3 2.89 11.02 -14.35
CA TYR A 3 3.60 11.77 -13.32
C TYR A 3 3.73 10.87 -12.09
N ILE A 4 4.92 10.32 -11.88
CA ILE A 4 5.24 9.54 -10.67
C ILE A 4 5.28 10.53 -9.50
N THR A 5 4.33 10.41 -8.58
CA THR A 5 4.25 11.24 -7.38
C THR A 5 5.24 10.77 -6.32
N ASN A 6 5.49 11.59 -5.30
CA ASN A 6 6.33 11.16 -4.17
C ASN A 6 5.72 9.98 -3.41
N GLN A 7 4.39 9.87 -3.37
CA GLN A 7 3.69 8.74 -2.75
C GLN A 7 3.97 7.44 -3.51
N ASP A 8 3.94 7.48 -4.84
CA ASP A 8 4.25 6.32 -5.69
C ASP A 8 5.69 5.85 -5.46
N LYS A 9 6.65 6.78 -5.41
CA LYS A 9 8.06 6.47 -5.13
C LYS A 9 8.27 5.85 -3.75
N MET A 10 7.62 6.41 -2.72
CA MET A 10 7.70 5.89 -1.36
C MET A 10 7.08 4.50 -1.26
N MET A 11 5.92 4.27 -1.89
CA MET A 11 5.25 2.98 -1.90
C MET A 11 6.12 1.91 -2.56
N VAL A 12 6.66 2.19 -3.75
CA VAL A 12 7.56 1.25 -4.44
C VAL A 12 8.77 0.94 -3.58
N ALA A 13 9.42 1.96 -2.99
CA ALA A 13 10.59 1.75 -2.14
C ALA A 13 10.30 0.86 -0.91
N VAL A 14 9.13 0.99 -0.28
CA VAL A 14 8.72 0.15 0.85
C VAL A 14 8.37 -1.26 0.40
N LEU A 15 7.63 -1.41 -0.70
CA LEU A 15 7.18 -2.71 -1.19
C LEU A 15 8.29 -3.56 -1.81
N MET A 16 9.42 -2.95 -2.20
CA MET A 16 10.62 -3.65 -2.67
C MET A 16 11.42 -4.34 -1.55
N ASP A 17 11.03 -4.19 -0.28
CA ASP A 17 11.65 -4.92 0.82
C ASP A 17 11.39 -6.43 0.70
N GLU A 18 12.46 -7.23 0.70
CA GLU A 18 12.38 -8.68 0.47
C GLU A 18 11.55 -9.41 1.55
N GLN A 19 11.54 -8.92 2.79
CA GLN A 19 10.76 -9.55 3.86
C GLN A 19 9.27 -9.27 3.69
N LEU A 20 8.91 -8.04 3.31
CA LEU A 20 7.54 -7.67 2.97
C LEU A 20 7.03 -8.45 1.75
N MET A 21 7.85 -8.58 0.70
CA MET A 21 7.54 -9.39 -0.48
C MET A 21 7.28 -10.85 -0.11
N LYS A 22 8.17 -11.45 0.70
CA LYS A 22 8.01 -12.83 1.17
C LYS A 22 6.77 -13.02 2.03
N TYR A 23 6.47 -12.06 2.91
CA TYR A 23 5.30 -12.11 3.78
C TYR A 23 3.99 -11.93 3.01
N GLY A 24 3.96 -11.01 2.06
CA GLY A 24 2.79 -10.75 1.22
C GLY A 24 2.63 -11.71 0.04
N GLY A 25 3.66 -12.50 -0.28
CA GLY A 25 3.63 -13.44 -1.39
C GLY A 25 3.54 -12.77 -2.77
N TYR A 26 4.17 -11.60 -2.94
CA TYR A 26 4.20 -10.87 -4.21
C TYR A 26 5.62 -10.67 -4.72
N THR A 27 5.75 -10.45 -6.03
CA THR A 27 6.99 -10.21 -6.76
C THR A 27 7.12 -8.75 -7.20
N LEU A 28 8.31 -8.34 -7.65
CA LEU A 28 8.55 -6.96 -8.10
C LEU A 28 7.63 -6.53 -9.24
N SER A 29 7.26 -7.45 -10.13
CA SER A 29 6.34 -7.18 -11.25
C SER A 29 4.89 -6.98 -10.83
N GLU A 30 4.53 -7.37 -9.61
CA GLU A 30 3.18 -7.23 -9.07
C GLU A 30 3.00 -5.94 -8.26
N ILE A 31 4.08 -5.19 -8.03
CA ILE A 31 4.02 -3.88 -7.38
C ILE A 31 3.40 -2.88 -8.35
N PRO A 32 2.25 -2.26 -8.03
CA PRO A 32 1.61 -1.30 -8.92
C PRO A 32 2.44 -0.02 -9.07
N GLU A 33 2.39 0.60 -10.25
CA GLU A 33 3.13 1.83 -10.54
C GLU A 33 2.55 3.08 -9.86
N ASN A 34 1.29 3.03 -9.41
CA ASN A 34 0.59 4.14 -8.78
C ASN A 34 -0.11 3.73 -7.49
N ILE A 35 -0.20 4.66 -6.54
CA ILE A 35 -0.73 4.40 -5.20
C ILE A 35 -2.21 4.04 -5.19
N TYR A 36 -3.02 4.58 -6.10
CA TYR A 36 -4.45 4.30 -6.15
C TYR A 36 -4.73 2.85 -6.57
N THR A 37 -4.03 2.34 -7.59
CA THR A 37 -4.10 0.93 -7.99
C THR A 37 -3.59 0.02 -6.88
N ALA A 38 -2.59 0.44 -6.11
CA ALA A 38 -2.13 -0.33 -4.96
C ALA A 38 -3.13 -0.36 -3.80
N MET A 39 -3.88 0.72 -3.57
CA MET A 39 -4.99 0.76 -2.59
C MET A 39 -6.18 -0.12 -2.99
N ASP A 40 -6.29 -0.51 -4.25
CA ASP A 40 -7.30 -1.46 -4.74
C ASP A 40 -6.74 -2.89 -4.91
N SER A 41 -5.47 -3.13 -4.54
CA SER A 41 -4.84 -4.44 -4.69
C SER A 41 -5.51 -5.48 -3.79
N ASP A 42 -5.70 -6.69 -4.32
CA ASP A 42 -6.11 -7.86 -3.53
C ASP A 42 -5.01 -8.34 -2.57
N ASN A 43 -3.75 -7.95 -2.82
CA ASN A 43 -2.67 -8.28 -1.91
C ASN A 43 -2.75 -7.39 -0.68
N TYR A 44 -3.01 -8.00 0.48
CA TYR A 44 -3.22 -7.26 1.72
C TYR A 44 -2.02 -6.44 2.18
N VAL A 45 -0.78 -6.83 1.83
CA VAL A 45 0.42 -6.06 2.15
C VAL A 45 0.50 -4.82 1.26
N ILE A 46 0.35 -5.00 -0.06
CA ILE A 46 0.36 -3.90 -1.04
C ILE A 46 -0.72 -2.87 -0.68
N ASN A 47 -1.94 -3.34 -0.42
CA ASN A 47 -3.07 -2.51 -0.02
C ASN A 47 -2.79 -1.72 1.27
N SER A 48 -2.32 -2.41 2.31
CA SER A 48 -2.07 -1.80 3.61
C SER A 48 -0.98 -0.73 3.51
N VAL A 49 0.13 -1.00 2.82
CA VAL A 49 1.23 -0.04 2.65
C VAL A 49 0.77 1.19 1.86
N ALA A 50 0.02 0.99 0.77
CA ALA A 50 -0.53 2.09 -0.01
C ALA A 50 -1.50 2.95 0.82
N THR A 51 -2.39 2.31 1.58
CA THR A 51 -3.35 2.98 2.46
C THR A 51 -2.65 3.83 3.52
N ILE A 52 -1.58 3.33 4.14
CA ILE A 52 -0.77 4.07 5.13
C ILE A 52 -0.17 5.31 4.48
N ILE A 53 0.54 5.16 3.36
CA ILE A 53 1.26 6.26 2.70
C ILE A 53 0.28 7.31 2.16
N HIS A 54 -0.86 6.87 1.63
CA HIS A 54 -1.88 7.77 1.12
C HIS A 54 -2.48 8.63 2.24
N HIS A 55 -3.07 7.99 3.24
CA HIS A 55 -3.82 8.68 4.29
C HIS A 55 -2.92 9.45 5.26
N TYR A 56 -1.69 9.00 5.49
CA TYR A 56 -0.73 9.77 6.27
C TYR A 56 -0.43 11.13 5.63
N LYS A 57 -0.31 11.19 4.29
CA LYS A 57 -0.10 12.45 3.58
C LYS A 57 -1.34 13.35 3.65
N GLU A 58 -2.54 12.78 3.60
CA GLU A 58 -3.81 13.51 3.74
C GLU A 58 -4.06 14.02 5.16
N GLY A 59 -3.16 13.73 6.12
CA GLY A 59 -3.25 14.22 7.49
C GLY A 59 -4.16 13.37 8.39
N ALA A 60 -4.48 12.13 7.98
CA ALA A 60 -5.21 11.20 8.81
C ALA A 60 -4.40 10.82 10.05
N THR A 61 -5.10 10.62 11.16
CA THR A 61 -4.50 10.11 12.40
C THR A 61 -4.18 8.63 12.27
N ASN A 62 -3.20 8.15 13.03
CA ASN A 62 -2.85 6.72 13.10
C ASN A 62 -4.07 5.83 13.40
N LYS A 63 -5.05 6.33 14.18
CA LYS A 63 -6.27 5.60 14.51
C LYS A 63 -7.18 5.44 13.29
N GLU A 64 -7.33 6.49 12.48
CA GLU A 64 -8.14 6.44 11.26
C GLU A 64 -7.52 5.49 10.23
N ILE A 65 -6.20 5.57 10.04
CA ILE A 65 -5.45 4.67 9.15
C ILE A 65 -5.61 3.21 9.61
N TYR A 66 -5.44 2.95 10.92
CA TYR A 66 -5.61 1.61 11.49
C TYR A 66 -7.02 1.07 11.25
N ASN A 67 -8.05 1.90 11.48
CA ASN A 67 -9.43 1.50 11.29
C ASN A 67 -9.72 1.14 9.82
N GLN A 68 -9.23 1.91 8.86
CA GLN A 68 -9.40 1.63 7.43
C GLN A 68 -8.73 0.30 7.02
N ILE A 69 -7.49 0.08 7.44
CA ILE A 69 -6.77 -1.16 7.14
C ILE A 69 -7.49 -2.34 7.80
N ASN A 70 -7.90 -2.21 9.06
CA ASN A 70 -8.61 -3.28 9.76
C ASN A 70 -9.95 -3.61 9.09
N GLN A 71 -10.70 -2.61 8.63
CA GLN A 71 -11.92 -2.83 7.86
C GLN A 71 -11.65 -3.58 6.55
N TYR A 72 -10.62 -3.18 5.81
CA TYR A 72 -10.20 -3.88 4.60
C TYR A 72 -9.82 -5.35 4.90
N LEU A 73 -8.98 -5.59 5.90
CA LEU A 73 -8.53 -6.93 6.27
C LEU A 73 -9.68 -7.84 6.71
N GLN A 74 -10.67 -7.32 7.43
CA GLN A 74 -11.87 -8.08 7.83
C GLN A 74 -12.72 -8.55 6.64
N THR A 75 -12.58 -7.93 5.46
CA THR A 75 -13.30 -8.34 4.25
C THR A 75 -12.53 -9.32 3.38
N LYS A 76 -11.24 -9.53 3.64
CA LYS A 76 -10.32 -10.30 2.79
C LYS A 76 -9.67 -11.50 3.49
N VAL A 77 -9.64 -11.51 4.82
CA VAL A 77 -9.19 -12.62 5.68
C VAL A 77 -10.39 -13.39 6.19
#